data_AF-A0A448TWU9-F1
#
_entry.id   AF-A0A448TWU9-F1
#
_cell.length_a   1.000
_cell.length_b   1.000
_cell.length_c   1.000
_cell.angle_alpha   90.00
_cell.angle_beta   90.00
_cell.angle_gamma   90.00
#
_symmetry.space_group_name_H-M   'P 1'
#
loop_
_entity.id
_entity.type
_entity.pdbx_description
1 polymer ?
#
loop_
_entity_poly.entity_id
_entity_poly.type
_entity_poly.pdbx_seq_one_letter_code
_entity_poly.pdbx_strand_id
1 'polypeptide(L)'
;MADPHIKSPMDFWDYFTVIMYRLGFVVASIMVLLLPYQTEWASFGLLIAGTMLASSLHLYLKRFRLIFQFVAWIGLLCQIFGLPIFALGAMLLVVGGLSYKEYFCFRVFGLNAQPLLVAVIWLAILLDQMLLLQISSGISGILLVVLSIQKWRMPLHFDIGDKTKFEV
;
A
#
# COMPACT_ATOMS: atom_id res chain seq x y z
N MET A 1 -2.25 -12.07 -10.43
CA MET A 1 -0.77 -12.04 -10.47
C MET A 1 -0.35 -11.89 -11.91
N ALA A 2 0.69 -11.11 -12.20
CA ALA A 2 1.27 -11.04 -13.54
C ALA A 2 1.88 -12.40 -13.94
N ASP A 3 1.74 -12.79 -15.20
CA ASP A 3 2.34 -14.03 -15.71
C ASP A 3 3.84 -13.79 -15.97
N PRO A 4 4.79 -14.43 -15.26
CA PRO A 4 6.21 -14.12 -15.38
C PRO A 4 6.80 -14.49 -16.76
N HIS A 5 6.11 -15.33 -17.52
CA HIS A 5 6.58 -15.80 -18.82
C HIS A 5 6.26 -14.81 -19.96
N ILE A 6 5.44 -13.80 -19.69
CA ILE A 6 5.03 -12.79 -20.67
C ILE A 6 5.69 -11.45 -20.34
N LYS A 7 6.51 -10.96 -21.26
CA LYS A 7 7.12 -9.62 -21.20
C LYS A 7 6.36 -8.68 -22.12
N SER A 8 5.35 -8.00 -21.58
CA SER A 8 4.64 -6.95 -22.32
C SER A 8 5.56 -5.75 -22.55
N PRO A 9 5.57 -5.15 -23.75
CA PRO A 9 6.26 -3.89 -23.98
C PRO A 9 5.64 -2.80 -23.09
N MET A 10 6.51 -2.07 -22.40
CA MET A 10 6.13 -0.96 -21.53
C MET A 10 6.24 0.35 -22.28
N ASP A 11 5.19 1.17 -22.19
CA ASP A 11 5.24 2.56 -22.64
C ASP A 11 5.71 3.51 -21.51
N PHE A 12 5.77 4.80 -21.80
CA PHE A 12 6.19 5.79 -20.81
C PHE A 12 5.29 5.82 -19.56
N TRP A 13 3.96 5.70 -19.75
CA TRP A 13 3.01 5.76 -18.65
C TRP A 13 3.11 4.53 -17.75
N ASP A 14 3.32 3.37 -18.34
CA ASP A 14 3.62 2.12 -17.65
C ASP A 14 4.84 2.26 -16.72
N TYR A 15 5.95 2.83 -17.22
CA TYR A 15 7.13 3.05 -16.39
C TYR A 15 6.82 4.00 -15.23
N PHE A 16 6.14 5.11 -15.53
CA PHE A 16 5.79 6.12 -14.54
C PHE A 16 4.90 5.55 -13.43
N THR A 17 3.81 4.87 -13.78
CA THR A 17 2.86 4.30 -12.81
C THR A 17 3.51 3.18 -12.00
N VAL A 18 4.33 2.31 -12.59
CA VAL A 18 5.04 1.27 -11.83
C VAL A 18 6.01 1.88 -10.83
N ILE A 19 6.77 2.91 -11.23
CA ILE A 19 7.68 3.61 -10.31
C ILE A 19 6.90 4.28 -9.17
N MET A 20 5.80 4.98 -9.49
CA MET A 20 4.92 5.59 -8.49
C MET A 20 4.35 4.56 -7.51
N TYR A 21 3.89 3.41 -8.02
CA TYR A 21 3.40 2.31 -7.19
C TYR A 21 4.47 1.80 -6.21
N ARG A 22 5.69 1.58 -6.69
CA ARG A 22 6.81 1.11 -5.84
C ARG A 22 7.26 2.15 -4.83
N LEU A 23 7.32 3.43 -5.22
CA LEU A 23 7.62 4.53 -4.30
C LEU A 23 6.53 4.66 -3.23
N GLY A 24 5.27 4.38 -3.55
CA GLY A 24 4.19 4.35 -2.58
C GLY A 24 4.47 3.42 -1.40
N PHE A 25 5.01 2.21 -1.66
CA PHE A 25 5.43 1.30 -0.59
C PHE A 25 6.62 1.83 0.21
N VAL A 26 7.57 2.52 -0.43
CA VAL A 26 8.71 3.14 0.26
C VAL A 26 8.21 4.22 1.22
N VAL A 27 7.35 5.13 0.75
CA VAL A 27 6.77 6.19 1.59
C VAL A 27 5.95 5.56 2.72
N ALA A 28 5.10 4.57 2.43
CA ALA A 28 4.33 3.86 3.46
C ALA A 28 5.25 3.25 4.53
N SER A 29 6.37 2.65 4.14
CA SER A 29 7.29 2.01 5.09
C SER A 29 7.88 3.01 6.10
N ILE A 30 8.29 4.18 5.63
CA ILE A 30 8.84 5.26 6.47
C ILE A 30 7.73 5.83 7.37
N MET A 31 6.56 6.10 6.79
CA MET A 31 5.47 6.78 7.51
C MET A 31 4.81 5.88 8.55
N VAL A 32 4.68 4.57 8.28
CA VAL A 32 4.22 3.61 9.30
C VAL A 32 5.21 3.57 10.47
N LEU A 33 6.53 3.51 10.22
CA LEU A 33 7.53 3.51 11.30
C LEU A 33 7.52 4.81 12.11
N LEU A 34 7.24 5.93 11.46
CA LEU A 34 7.19 7.26 12.08
C LEU A 34 5.89 7.52 12.86
N LEU A 35 4.82 6.78 12.54
CA LEU A 35 3.46 6.98 13.05
C LEU A 35 3.34 7.09 14.58
N PRO A 36 4.04 6.29 15.41
CA PRO A 36 3.94 6.41 16.86
C PRO A 36 4.61 7.66 17.45
N TYR A 37 5.47 8.31 16.67
CA TYR A 37 6.35 9.39 17.14
C TYR A 37 5.94 10.76 16.56
N GLN A 38 5.45 10.79 15.31
CA GLN A 38 4.98 12.00 14.64
C GLN A 38 3.68 11.72 13.87
N THR A 39 2.60 11.45 14.60
CA THR A 39 1.32 10.99 14.05
C THR A 39 0.78 11.89 12.94
N GLU A 40 0.85 13.21 13.09
CA GLU A 40 0.33 14.16 12.08
C GLU A 40 1.09 14.06 10.75
N TRP A 41 2.42 14.20 10.79
CA TRP A 41 3.28 14.09 9.60
C TRP A 41 3.18 12.71 8.94
N ALA A 42 3.18 11.65 9.76
CA ALA A 42 3.02 10.29 9.28
C ALA A 42 1.65 10.07 8.61
N SER A 43 0.58 10.66 9.14
CA SER A 43 -0.75 10.57 8.54
C SER A 43 -0.80 11.22 7.17
N PHE A 44 -0.22 12.42 7.00
CA PHE A 44 -0.09 13.06 5.70
C PHE A 44 0.76 12.23 4.72
N GLY A 45 1.88 11.69 5.19
CA GLY A 45 2.71 10.81 4.39
C GLY A 45 1.99 9.52 3.96
N LEU A 46 1.12 8.97 4.81
CA LEU A 46 0.28 7.81 4.48
C LEU A 46 -0.83 8.14 3.48
N LEU A 47 -1.38 9.35 3.51
CA LEU A 47 -2.30 9.84 2.46
C LEU A 47 -1.59 9.90 1.10
N ILE A 48 -0.36 10.41 1.07
CA ILE A 48 0.46 10.43 -0.15
C ILE A 48 0.74 8.99 -0.61
N ALA A 49 1.22 8.13 0.28
CA ALA A 49 1.55 6.74 -0.03
C ALA A 49 0.34 5.96 -0.58
N GLY A 50 -0.81 6.04 0.09
CA GLY A 50 -2.04 5.36 -0.33
C GLY A 50 -2.55 5.89 -1.67
N THR A 51 -2.41 7.20 -1.92
CA THR A 51 -2.74 7.79 -3.23
C THR A 51 -1.86 7.23 -4.33
N MET A 52 -0.53 7.20 -4.14
CA MET A 52 0.42 6.67 -5.13
C MET A 52 0.16 5.20 -5.45
N LEU A 53 -0.16 4.41 -4.42
CA LEU A 53 -0.48 2.99 -4.54
C LEU A 53 -1.80 2.75 -5.28
N ALA A 54 -2.85 3.50 -4.93
CA ALA A 54 -4.17 3.32 -5.51
C ALA A 54 -4.30 3.87 -6.93
N SER A 55 -3.64 5.00 -7.24
CA SER A 55 -3.66 5.60 -8.57
C SER A 55 -2.95 4.73 -9.62
N SER A 56 -1.93 3.98 -9.19
CA SER A 56 -0.99 3.30 -10.08
C SER A 56 -1.12 1.77 -10.01
N LEU A 57 -2.34 1.31 -9.78
CA LEU A 57 -2.62 -0.05 -9.36
C LEU A 57 -2.83 -0.99 -10.56
N HIS A 58 -1.88 -1.89 -10.77
CA HIS A 58 -1.91 -2.89 -11.84
C HIS A 58 -2.46 -4.22 -11.29
N LEU A 59 -3.78 -4.37 -11.29
CA LEU A 59 -4.50 -5.60 -10.93
C LEU A 59 -5.42 -6.02 -12.07
N TYR A 60 -5.31 -7.26 -12.56
CA TYR A 60 -6.17 -7.77 -13.63
C TYR A 60 -7.66 -7.70 -13.28
N LEU A 61 -8.03 -8.14 -12.08
CA LEU A 61 -9.41 -8.15 -11.60
C LEU A 61 -9.90 -6.72 -11.34
N LYS A 62 -10.81 -6.25 -12.20
CA LYS A 62 -11.35 -4.88 -12.16
C LYS A 62 -12.03 -4.56 -10.84
N ARG A 63 -12.78 -5.53 -10.29
CA ARG A 63 -13.48 -5.37 -9.01
C ARG A 63 -12.53 -4.95 -7.88
N PHE A 64 -11.41 -5.65 -7.72
CA PHE A 64 -10.45 -5.33 -6.65
C PHE A 64 -9.70 -4.03 -6.91
N ARG A 65 -9.34 -3.76 -8.18
CA ARG A 65 -8.71 -2.49 -8.56
C ARG A 65 -9.58 -1.29 -8.17
N LEU A 66 -10.87 -1.34 -8.51
CA LEU A 66 -11.83 -0.30 -8.18
C LEU A 66 -12.04 -0.17 -6.66
N ILE A 67 -12.13 -1.28 -5.93
CA ILE A 67 -12.28 -1.24 -4.46
C ILE A 67 -11.13 -0.43 -3.83
N PHE A 68 -9.87 -0.73 -4.16
CA PHE A 68 -8.74 0.01 -3.59
C PHE A 68 -8.70 1.48 -4.03
N GLN A 69 -9.05 1.76 -5.28
CA GLN A 69 -9.13 3.13 -5.79
C GLN A 69 -10.20 3.96 -5.08
N PHE A 70 -11.42 3.41 -4.94
CA PHE A 70 -12.51 4.09 -4.24
C PHE A 70 -12.24 4.23 -2.74
N VAL A 71 -11.63 3.23 -2.08
CA VAL A 71 -11.22 3.38 -0.68
C VAL A 71 -10.23 4.54 -0.52
N ALA A 72 -9.23 4.65 -1.40
CA ALA A 72 -8.30 5.77 -1.35
C ALA A 72 -9.01 7.12 -1.57
N TRP A 73 -9.88 7.21 -2.57
CA TRP A 73 -10.63 8.44 -2.87
C TRP A 73 -11.55 8.85 -1.72
N ILE A 74 -12.28 7.90 -1.13
CA ILE A 74 -13.11 8.15 0.05
C ILE A 74 -12.22 8.60 1.22
N GLY A 75 -11.07 7.99 1.42
CA GLY A 75 -10.10 8.41 2.44
C GLY A 75 -9.64 9.86 2.26
N LEU A 76 -9.32 10.27 1.03
CA LEU A 76 -8.97 11.66 0.72
C LEU A 76 -10.13 12.62 0.98
N LEU A 77 -11.37 12.24 0.61
CA LEU A 77 -12.56 13.03 0.93
C LEU A 77 -12.77 13.14 2.45
N CYS A 78 -12.57 12.06 3.21
CA CYS A 78 -12.60 12.10 4.66
C CYS A 78 -11.61 13.14 5.22
N GLN A 79 -10.39 13.22 4.67
CA GLN A 79 -9.43 14.25 5.08
C GLN A 79 -9.96 15.66 4.81
N ILE A 80 -10.54 15.90 3.63
CA ILE A 80 -11.10 17.21 3.25
C ILE A 80 -12.28 17.61 4.16
N PHE A 81 -13.13 16.66 4.54
CA PHE A 81 -14.28 16.89 5.42
C PHE A 81 -13.94 16.91 6.92
N GLY A 82 -12.66 16.90 7.29
CA GLY A 82 -12.24 16.97 8.70
C GLY A 82 -12.41 15.66 9.47
N LEU A 83 -12.37 14.51 8.78
CA LEU A 83 -12.43 13.15 9.33
C LEU A 83 -11.08 12.42 9.19
N PRO A 84 -9.98 12.92 9.80
CA PRO A 84 -8.62 12.42 9.56
C PRO A 84 -8.41 10.97 10.01
N ILE A 85 -9.09 10.52 11.07
CA ILE A 85 -8.97 9.14 11.56
C ILE A 85 -9.52 8.11 10.57
N PHE A 86 -10.59 8.45 9.86
CA PHE A 86 -11.15 7.62 8.80
C PHE A 86 -10.29 7.69 7.54
N ALA A 87 -9.74 8.86 7.23
CA ALA A 87 -8.78 9.04 6.15
C ALA A 87 -7.55 8.14 6.35
N LEU A 88 -6.96 8.14 7.55
CA LEU A 88 -5.84 7.28 7.92
C LEU A 88 -6.21 5.79 7.81
N GLY A 89 -7.37 5.40 8.36
CA GLY A 89 -7.86 4.02 8.28
C GLY A 89 -8.02 3.53 6.84
N ALA A 90 -8.53 4.37 5.94
CA ALA A 90 -8.65 4.06 4.52
C ALA A 90 -7.28 3.85 3.86
N MET A 91 -6.30 4.71 4.15
CA MET A 91 -4.94 4.57 3.60
C MET A 91 -4.23 3.32 4.13
N LEU A 92 -4.39 3.03 5.43
CA LEU A 92 -3.89 1.81 6.06
C LEU A 92 -4.51 0.56 5.40
N LEU A 93 -5.81 0.58 5.10
CA LEU A 93 -6.47 -0.51 4.37
C LEU A 93 -5.85 -0.72 2.99
N VAL A 94 -5.61 0.35 2.23
CA VAL A 94 -4.96 0.27 0.91
C VAL A 94 -3.56 -0.33 1.03
N VAL A 95 -2.73 0.18 1.96
CA VAL A 95 -1.38 -0.33 2.20
C VAL A 95 -1.40 -1.81 2.61
N GLY A 96 -2.25 -2.18 3.57
CA GLY A 96 -2.36 -3.56 4.07
C GLY A 96 -2.88 -4.53 3.02
N GLY A 97 -3.96 -4.19 2.33
CA GLY A 97 -4.55 -5.05 1.30
C GLY A 97 -3.63 -5.25 0.10
N LEU A 98 -2.89 -4.22 -0.32
CA LEU A 98 -1.91 -4.36 -1.39
C LEU A 98 -0.67 -5.13 -0.94
N SER A 99 -0.23 -4.96 0.31
CA SER A 99 0.84 -5.79 0.88
C SER A 99 0.46 -7.28 0.90
N TYR A 100 -0.80 -7.60 1.23
CA TYR A 100 -1.31 -8.97 1.17
C TYR A 100 -1.30 -9.54 -0.25
N LYS A 101 -1.65 -8.74 -1.26
CA LYS A 101 -1.49 -9.15 -2.67
C LYS A 101 -0.02 -9.47 -2.97
N GLU A 102 0.90 -8.62 -2.53
CA GLU A 102 2.32 -8.80 -2.82
C GLU A 102 2.98 -9.96 -2.05
N TYR A 103 2.37 -10.41 -0.95
CA TYR A 103 2.76 -11.66 -0.29
C TYR A 103 2.73 -12.86 -1.26
N PHE A 104 1.76 -12.93 -2.18
CA PHE A 104 1.73 -14.03 -3.15
C PHE A 104 2.88 -13.98 -4.17
N CYS A 105 3.45 -12.80 -4.41
CA CYS A 105 4.59 -12.61 -5.30
C CYS A 105 5.91 -12.98 -4.62
N PHE A 106 6.14 -12.50 -3.40
CA PHE A 106 7.43 -12.57 -2.72
C PHE A 106 7.51 -13.57 -1.57
N ARG A 107 6.36 -14.02 -1.07
CA ARG A 107 6.23 -14.92 0.10
C ARG A 107 7.02 -14.46 1.32
N VAL A 108 7.07 -13.14 1.55
CA VAL A 108 7.70 -12.55 2.74
C VAL A 108 6.96 -13.04 3.98
N PHE A 109 7.67 -13.69 4.89
CA PHE A 109 7.09 -14.21 6.13
C PHE A 109 6.42 -13.08 6.93
N GLY A 110 5.17 -13.30 7.35
CA GLY A 110 4.38 -12.32 8.12
C GLY A 110 3.67 -11.24 7.30
N LEU A 111 4.02 -11.04 6.02
CA LEU A 111 3.37 -10.03 5.17
C LEU A 111 1.90 -10.37 4.85
N ASN A 112 1.52 -11.65 4.92
CA ASN A 112 0.12 -12.07 4.86
C ASN A 112 -0.73 -11.55 6.03
N ALA A 113 -0.11 -11.26 7.17
CA ALA A 113 -0.78 -10.66 8.33
C ALA A 113 -0.85 -9.12 8.27
N GLN A 114 -0.29 -8.49 7.23
CA GLN A 114 -0.25 -7.03 7.10
C GLN A 114 -1.64 -6.37 7.22
N PRO A 115 -2.73 -6.86 6.59
CA PRO A 115 -4.06 -6.28 6.77
C PRO A 115 -4.52 -6.25 8.23
N LEU A 116 -4.18 -7.29 9.00
CA LEU A 116 -4.51 -7.35 10.42
C LEU A 116 -3.63 -6.38 11.22
N LEU A 117 -2.33 -6.32 10.93
CA LEU A 117 -1.40 -5.40 11.60
C LEU A 117 -1.84 -3.94 11.44
N VAL A 118 -2.19 -3.52 10.21
CA VAL A 118 -2.62 -2.14 9.97
C VAL A 118 -4.00 -1.83 10.56
N ALA A 119 -4.88 -2.83 10.69
CA ALA A 119 -6.15 -2.69 11.42
C ALA A 119 -5.90 -2.50 12.93
N VAL A 120 -4.94 -3.25 13.49
CA VAL A 120 -4.51 -3.09 14.89
C VAL A 120 -3.88 -1.71 15.11
N ILE A 121 -3.07 -1.20 14.18
CA ILE A 121 -2.52 0.17 14.22
C ILE A 121 -3.66 1.20 14.31
N TRP A 122 -4.65 1.09 13.42
CA TRP A 122 -5.80 2.01 13.41
C TRP A 122 -6.61 1.96 14.72
N LEU A 123 -6.88 0.74 15.23
CA LEU A 123 -7.56 0.56 16.52
C LEU A 123 -6.72 1.06 17.70
N ALA A 124 -5.39 0.89 17.66
CA ALA A 124 -4.51 1.38 18.71
C ALA A 124 -4.53 2.91 18.80
N ILE A 125 -4.66 3.61 17.67
CA ILE A 125 -4.86 5.06 17.63
C ILE A 125 -6.23 5.44 18.21
N LEU A 126 -7.30 4.73 17.81
CA LEU A 126 -8.65 4.99 18.32
C LEU A 126 -8.79 4.77 19.83
N LEU A 127 -8.05 3.81 20.38
CA LEU A 127 -8.08 3.43 21.80
C LEU A 127 -6.96 4.07 22.63
N ASP A 128 -6.16 4.96 22.02
CA ASP A 128 -5.01 5.64 22.63
C ASP A 128 -3.97 4.68 23.28
N GLN A 129 -3.75 3.53 22.65
CA GLN A 129 -2.85 2.48 23.14
C GLN A 129 -1.44 2.62 22.52
N MET A 130 -0.63 3.52 23.09
CA MET A 130 0.70 3.86 22.56
C MET A 130 1.64 2.65 22.40
N LEU A 131 1.70 1.75 23.38
CA LEU A 131 2.57 0.56 23.31
C LEU A 131 2.15 -0.36 22.14
N LEU A 132 0.85 -0.57 21.97
CA LEU A 132 0.32 -1.38 20.88
C LEU A 132 0.60 -0.73 19.52
N LEU A 133 0.46 0.59 19.42
CA LEU A 133 0.80 1.37 18.24
C LEU A 133 2.28 1.23 17.87
N GLN A 134 3.20 1.36 18.82
CA GLN A 134 4.64 1.23 18.59
C GLN A 134 5.03 -0.16 18.10
N ILE A 135 4.55 -1.22 18.77
CA ILE A 135 4.88 -2.60 18.41
C ILE A 135 4.31 -2.94 17.03
N SER A 136 3.03 -2.65 16.81
CA SER A 136 2.35 -2.99 15.54
C SER A 136 2.93 -2.18 14.36
N SER A 137 3.23 -0.89 14.56
CA SER A 137 3.89 -0.05 13.55
C SER A 137 5.32 -0.50 13.27
N GLY A 138 6.08 -0.89 14.29
CA GLY A 138 7.43 -1.43 14.13
C GLY A 138 7.45 -2.69 13.26
N ILE A 139 6.59 -3.67 13.58
CA ILE A 139 6.48 -4.91 12.81
C ILE A 139 6.00 -4.62 11.38
N SER A 140 4.90 -3.85 11.24
CA SER A 140 4.30 -3.51 9.95
C SER A 140 5.28 -2.74 9.04
N GLY A 141 6.01 -1.78 9.61
CA GLY A 141 7.00 -0.97 8.90
C GLY A 141 8.20 -1.78 8.42
N ILE A 142 8.75 -2.66 9.26
CA ILE A 142 9.85 -3.56 8.86
C ILE A 142 9.42 -4.47 7.70
N LEU A 143 8.22 -5.05 7.76
CA LEU A 143 7.67 -5.87 6.68
C LEU A 143 7.53 -5.07 5.37
N LEU A 144 7.10 -3.81 5.44
CA LEU A 144 7.01 -2.91 4.28
C LEU A 144 8.39 -2.53 3.72
N VAL A 145 9.40 -2.33 4.57
CA VAL A 145 10.78 -2.09 4.13
C VAL A 145 11.29 -3.30 3.36
N VAL A 146 11.13 -4.51 3.91
CA VAL A 146 11.54 -5.75 3.25
C VAL A 146 10.81 -5.93 1.92
N LEU A 147 9.49 -5.71 1.90
CA LEU A 147 8.70 -5.74 0.67
C LEU A 147 9.21 -4.73 -0.36
N SER A 148 9.47 -3.49 0.06
CA SER A 148 9.96 -2.43 -0.82
C SER A 148 11.28 -2.81 -1.46
N ILE A 149 12.24 -3.33 -0.68
CA ILE A 149 13.54 -3.79 -1.19
C ILE A 149 13.35 -4.89 -2.23
N GLN A 150 12.48 -5.88 -1.96
CA GLN A 150 12.23 -6.97 -2.90
C GLN A 150 11.53 -6.49 -4.18
N LYS A 151 10.58 -5.56 -4.06
CA LYS A 151 9.94 -4.89 -5.19
C LYS A 151 10.96 -4.17 -6.07
N TRP A 152 11.90 -3.44 -5.49
CA TRP A 152 12.91 -2.72 -6.27
C TRP A 152 13.95 -3.63 -6.94
N ARG A 153 14.21 -4.82 -6.37
CA ARG A 153 15.11 -5.82 -6.98
C ARG A 153 14.53 -6.49 -8.23
N MET A 154 13.21 -6.53 -8.38
CA MET A 154 12.60 -7.14 -9.56
C MET A 154 12.49 -6.15 -10.73
N PRO A 155 12.64 -6.58 -11.99
CA PRO A 155 12.39 -5.75 -13.17
C PRO A 155 10.98 -5.14 -13.19
N LEU A 156 10.84 -3.94 -13.78
CA LEU A 156 9.59 -3.15 -13.74
C LEU A 156 8.42 -3.82 -14.48
N HIS A 157 8.68 -4.53 -15.58
CA HIS A 157 7.64 -5.18 -16.40
C HIS A 157 6.84 -6.24 -15.65
N PHE A 158 7.37 -6.78 -14.54
CA PHE A 158 6.65 -7.75 -13.72
C PHE A 158 5.46 -7.16 -12.94
N ASP A 159 5.42 -5.83 -12.72
CA ASP A 159 4.25 -5.21 -12.08
C ASP A 159 3.04 -5.11 -13.02
N ILE A 160 3.27 -5.04 -14.34
CA ILE A 160 2.20 -4.90 -15.35
C ILE A 160 1.66 -6.27 -15.76
N GLY A 161 2.56 -7.20 -16.05
CA GLY A 161 2.19 -8.50 -16.60
C GLY A 161 1.61 -8.42 -18.01
N ASP A 162 0.68 -9.31 -18.29
CA ASP A 162 -0.01 -9.48 -19.57
C ASP A 162 -1.18 -8.50 -19.68
N LYS A 163 -1.03 -7.51 -20.58
CA LYS A 163 -2.05 -6.49 -20.82
C LYS A 163 -3.37 -7.06 -21.35
N THR A 164 -3.35 -8.22 -22.01
CA THR A 164 -4.57 -8.84 -22.57
C THR A 164 -5.49 -9.41 -21.49
N LYS A 165 -4.96 -9.68 -20.29
CA LYS A 165 -5.72 -10.19 -19.15
C LYS A 165 -6.40 -9.09 -18.33
N PHE A 166 -6.24 -7.82 -18.70
CA PHE A 166 -6.93 -6.72 -18.02
C PHE A 166 -8.41 -6.73 -18.38
N GLU A 167 -9.26 -6.89 -17.37
CA GLU A 167 -10.70 -6.74 -17.52
C GLU A 167 -11.03 -5.27 -17.84
N VAL A 168 -11.89 -5.07 -18.84
CA VAL A 168 -12.38 -3.75 -19.29
C VAL A 168 -13.51 -3.23 -18.42
#